data_AF-F7KAS7-F1
#
_entry.id   AF-F7KAS7-F1
#
_cell.length_a   1.000
_cell.length_b   1.000
_cell.length_c   1.000
_cell.angle_alpha   90.00
_cell.angle_beta   90.00
_cell.angle_gamma   90.00
#
_symmetry.space_group_name_H-M   'P 1'
#
loop_
_entity.id
_entity.type
_entity.pdbx_description
1 polymer ?
#
loop_
_entity_poly.entity_id
_entity_poly.type
_entity_poly.pdbx_seq_one_letter_code
_entity_poly.pdbx_strand_id
1 'polypeptide(L)'
;MGIIISRKKFSSMNCEGLLKPIIYCSNYEDITCLALSLNKELAQGLALFGHKQRTMQIEKCFAKILAKFPDNVVLKDFDVLFNPDYKIDVLKIMINTCKVKPFSIIWPGILDGRRLIYAEEGFQDYKTYDVDAYDITCIV
;
A
#
# COMPACT_ATOMS: atom_id res chain seq x y z
N MET A 1 -16.57 -0.59 3.03
CA MET A 1 -16.36 -2.02 3.33
C MET A 1 -15.53 -2.59 2.20
N GLY A 2 -14.45 -3.31 2.51
CA GLY A 2 -13.51 -3.76 1.49
C GLY A 2 -14.09 -4.80 0.56
N ILE A 3 -13.63 -4.81 -0.69
CA ILE A 3 -14.13 -5.69 -1.74
C ILE A 3 -12.97 -6.51 -2.29
N ILE A 4 -13.20 -7.80 -2.52
CA ILE A 4 -12.26 -8.70 -3.19
C ILE A 4 -12.84 -9.02 -4.56
N ILE A 5 -12.07 -8.77 -5.62
CA ILE A 5 -12.49 -8.97 -7.01
C ILE A 5 -11.46 -9.85 -7.69
N SER A 6 -11.92 -10.86 -8.44
CA SER A 6 -11.01 -11.65 -9.26
C SER A 6 -10.49 -10.83 -10.44
N ARG A 7 -9.20 -10.96 -10.77
CA ARG A 7 -8.54 -10.33 -11.92
C ARG A 7 -9.32 -10.51 -13.22
N LYS A 8 -9.93 -11.69 -13.43
CA LYS A 8 -10.75 -11.98 -14.63
C LYS A 8 -12.00 -11.12 -14.74
N LYS A 9 -12.54 -10.66 -13.61
CA LYS A 9 -13.73 -9.79 -13.52
C LYS A 9 -13.36 -8.31 -13.47
N PHE A 10 -12.07 -7.99 -13.34
CA PHE A 10 -11.59 -6.63 -13.20
C PHE A 10 -11.23 -6.05 -14.58
N SER A 11 -11.95 -5.02 -15.00
CA SER A 11 -11.60 -4.18 -16.15
C SER A 11 -10.97 -2.88 -15.65
N SER A 12 -9.77 -2.55 -16.14
CA SER A 12 -9.04 -1.33 -15.78
C SER A 12 -9.78 -0.03 -16.14
N MET A 13 -10.80 -0.09 -17.01
CA MET A 13 -11.66 1.06 -17.33
C MET A 13 -12.58 1.48 -16.18
N ASN A 14 -12.80 0.63 -15.17
CA ASN A 14 -13.65 0.96 -14.02
C ASN A 14 -12.91 1.69 -12.88
N CYS A 15 -11.65 2.08 -13.11
CA CYS A 15 -10.80 2.71 -12.09
C CYS A 15 -10.77 4.24 -12.16
N GLU A 16 -11.31 4.84 -13.22
CA GLU A 16 -11.47 6.28 -13.28
C GLU A 16 -12.47 6.74 -12.20
N GLY A 17 -11.97 7.52 -11.24
CA GLY A 17 -12.78 8.08 -10.14
C GLY A 17 -12.93 7.20 -8.91
N LEU A 18 -12.29 6.03 -8.84
CA LEU A 18 -12.26 5.25 -7.59
C LEU A 18 -11.33 5.91 -6.58
N LEU A 19 -11.90 6.63 -5.60
CA LEU A 19 -11.18 7.24 -4.47
C LEU A 19 -10.75 6.22 -3.40
N LYS A 20 -10.67 4.93 -3.75
CA LYS A 20 -10.25 3.84 -2.87
C LYS A 20 -9.07 3.10 -3.48
N PRO A 21 -8.06 2.73 -2.68
CA PRO A 21 -6.85 2.12 -3.19
C PRO A 21 -7.14 0.71 -3.72
N ILE A 22 -6.52 0.40 -4.86
CA ILE A 22 -6.52 -0.92 -5.48
C ILE A 22 -5.27 -1.66 -5.01
N ILE A 23 -5.46 -2.86 -4.46
CA ILE A 23 -4.42 -3.69 -3.88
C ILE A 23 -4.33 -4.99 -4.68
N TYR A 24 -3.27 -5.14 -5.48
CA TYR A 24 -2.97 -6.39 -6.17
C TYR A 24 -2.37 -7.37 -5.16
N CYS A 25 -3.08 -8.47 -4.90
CA CYS A 25 -2.72 -9.47 -3.89
C CYS A 25 -1.99 -10.68 -4.48
N SER A 26 -1.61 -10.59 -5.75
CA SER A 26 -0.88 -11.64 -6.47
C SER A 26 0.13 -11.00 -7.39
N ASN A 27 1.16 -11.76 -7.74
CA ASN A 27 2.18 -11.28 -8.67
C ASN A 27 1.66 -11.39 -10.10
N TYR A 28 1.33 -10.24 -10.70
CA TYR A 28 0.90 -10.15 -12.10
C TYR A 28 2.04 -9.51 -12.90
N GLU A 29 2.64 -10.24 -13.84
CA GLU A 29 3.85 -9.79 -14.55
C GLU A 29 3.66 -8.44 -15.27
N ASP A 30 2.50 -8.24 -15.90
CA ASP A 30 2.10 -7.01 -16.57
C ASP A 30 2.08 -5.80 -15.61
N ILE A 31 1.64 -6.02 -14.38
CA ILE A 31 1.51 -4.99 -13.35
C ILE A 31 2.85 -4.75 -12.66
N THR A 32 3.57 -5.82 -12.32
CA THR A 32 4.86 -5.77 -11.64
C THR A 32 5.93 -5.08 -12.49
N CYS A 33 5.87 -5.22 -13.82
CA CYS A 33 6.77 -4.52 -14.75
C CYS A 33 6.54 -2.99 -14.77
N LEU A 34 5.32 -2.54 -14.49
CA LEU A 34 4.95 -1.12 -14.44
C LEU A 34 5.11 -0.51 -13.04
N ALA A 35 5.33 -1.34 -12.02
CA ALA A 35 5.33 -0.93 -10.63
C ALA A 35 6.63 -0.23 -10.20
N LEU A 36 6.48 0.90 -9.53
CA LEU A 36 7.59 1.67 -8.96
C LEU A 36 7.89 1.22 -7.53
N SER A 37 9.17 0.95 -7.27
CA SER A 37 9.68 0.57 -5.95
C SER A 37 9.79 1.79 -5.04
N LEU A 38 9.18 1.74 -3.85
CA LEU A 38 9.20 2.84 -2.89
C LEU A 38 10.27 2.73 -1.82
N ASN A 39 10.86 1.55 -1.60
CA ASN A 39 11.76 1.29 -0.50
C ASN A 39 12.94 2.27 -0.47
N LYS A 40 13.54 2.57 -1.63
CA LYS A 40 14.66 3.51 -1.72
C LYS A 40 14.24 4.96 -1.37
N GLU A 41 13.17 5.46 -1.98
CA GLU A 41 12.70 6.84 -1.76
C GLU A 41 12.22 7.04 -0.31
N LEU A 42 11.49 6.07 0.24
CA LEU A 42 11.03 6.12 1.62
C LEU A 42 12.20 6.01 2.61
N ALA A 43 13.14 5.09 2.40
CA ALA A 43 14.31 4.95 3.28
C ALA A 43 15.15 6.25 3.30
N GLN A 44 15.40 6.86 2.13
CA GLN A 44 16.12 8.13 2.04
C GLN A 44 15.34 9.27 2.70
N GLY A 45 14.04 9.36 2.47
CA GLY A 45 13.18 10.38 3.08
C GLY A 45 13.13 10.28 4.61
N LEU A 46 13.05 9.06 5.15
CA LEU A 46 12.93 8.81 6.58
C LEU A 46 14.28 8.87 7.33
N ALA A 47 15.40 8.63 6.64
CA ALA A 47 16.74 8.72 7.22
C ALA A 47 17.05 10.11 7.79
N LEU A 48 16.42 11.16 7.25
CA LEU A 48 16.61 12.56 7.66
C LEU A 48 15.94 12.90 9.01
N PHE A 49 15.08 12.02 9.54
CA PHE A 49 14.34 12.27 10.78
C PHE A 49 14.81 11.36 11.91
N GLY A 50 14.84 11.90 13.14
CA GLY A 50 15.06 11.10 14.35
C GLY A 50 13.87 10.20 14.68
N HIS A 51 14.10 9.13 15.45
CA HIS A 51 13.11 8.08 15.74
C HIS A 51 11.72 8.59 16.16
N LYS A 52 11.66 9.61 17.04
CA LYS A 52 10.37 10.15 17.54
C LYS A 52 9.58 10.94 16.50
N GLN A 53 10.23 11.48 15.48
CA GLN A 53 9.59 12.29 14.44
C GLN A 53 9.16 11.46 13.23
N ARG A 54 9.76 10.29 13.02
CA ARG A 54 9.50 9.43 11.85
C ARG A 54 8.01 9.11 11.70
N THR A 55 7.32 8.68 12.76
CA THR A 55 5.88 8.36 12.71
C THR A 55 5.02 9.49 12.14
N MET A 56 5.23 10.73 12.58
CA MET A 56 4.46 11.89 12.08
C MET A 56 4.87 12.33 10.67
N GLN A 57 6.08 11.97 10.23
CA GLN A 57 6.61 12.38 8.94
C GLN A 57 6.41 11.33 7.85
N ILE A 58 6.11 10.07 8.19
CA ILE A 58 5.89 8.99 7.21
C ILE A 58 4.79 9.36 6.22
N GLU A 59 3.63 9.81 6.69
CA GLU A 59 2.52 10.21 5.81
C GLU A 59 2.94 11.36 4.87
N LYS A 60 3.65 12.36 5.41
CA LYS A 60 4.15 13.51 4.63
C LYS A 60 5.21 13.10 3.62
N CYS A 61 6.13 12.23 4.00
CA CYS A 61 7.15 11.67 3.12
C CYS A 61 6.50 10.87 1.99
N PHE A 62 5.57 9.99 2.33
CA PHE A 62 4.84 9.17 1.36
C PHE A 62 4.07 10.05 0.36
N ALA A 63 3.30 11.02 0.84
CA ALA A 63 2.58 11.97 -0.01
C ALA A 63 3.52 12.79 -0.91
N LYS A 64 4.67 13.26 -0.38
CA LYS A 64 5.67 14.00 -1.15
C LYS A 64 6.32 13.15 -2.24
N ILE A 65 6.58 11.87 -1.96
CA ILE A 65 7.12 10.92 -2.95
C ILE A 65 6.06 10.68 -4.04
N LEU A 66 4.82 10.41 -3.65
CA LEU A 66 3.72 10.18 -4.58
C LEU A 66 3.44 11.38 -5.49
N ALA A 67 3.62 12.61 -4.99
CA ALA A 67 3.48 13.83 -5.78
C ALA A 67 4.45 13.89 -6.99
N LYS A 68 5.58 13.17 -6.96
CA LYS A 68 6.55 13.12 -8.07
C LYS A 68 6.11 12.22 -9.23
N PHE A 69 5.17 11.31 -9.01
CA PHE A 69 4.75 10.32 -9.99
C PHE A 69 3.50 10.77 -10.75
N PRO A 70 3.16 10.20 -11.91
CA PRO A 70 1.86 10.43 -12.53
C PRO A 70 0.71 9.85 -11.69
N ASP A 71 -0.52 10.26 -12.00
CA ASP A 71 -1.72 9.66 -11.42
C ASP A 71 -1.87 8.20 -11.85
N ASN A 72 -2.54 7.40 -11.02
CA ASN A 72 -2.77 5.97 -11.23
C ASN A 72 -1.50 5.11 -11.31
N VAL A 73 -0.38 5.60 -10.77
CA VAL A 73 0.86 4.84 -10.65
C VAL A 73 0.65 3.56 -9.82
N VAL A 74 1.35 2.49 -10.19
CA VAL A 74 1.41 1.25 -9.40
C VAL A 74 2.66 1.29 -8.53
N LEU A 75 2.51 1.04 -7.23
CA LEU A 75 3.59 1.08 -6.25
C LEU A 75 3.86 -0.32 -5.70
N LYS A 76 5.12 -0.60 -5.39
CA LYS A 76 5.55 -1.83 -4.71
C LYS A 76 6.70 -1.53 -3.76
N ASP A 77 7.15 -2.55 -3.03
CA ASP A 77 8.32 -2.50 -2.16
C ASP A 77 8.21 -1.33 -1.17
N PHE A 78 7.23 -1.40 -0.26
CA PHE A 78 7.01 -0.38 0.80
C PHE A 78 7.13 -0.99 2.21
N ASP A 79 7.86 -2.09 2.32
CA ASP A 79 8.13 -2.87 3.54
C ASP A 79 8.62 -2.02 4.70
N VAL A 80 9.37 -0.96 4.42
CA VAL A 80 9.84 -0.01 5.44
C VAL A 80 8.71 0.57 6.30
N LEU A 81 7.48 0.65 5.77
CA LEU A 81 6.32 1.15 6.51
C LEU A 81 5.85 0.18 7.62
N PHE A 82 6.22 -1.09 7.56
CA PHE A 82 5.84 -2.10 8.55
C PHE A 82 6.78 -2.15 9.75
N ASN A 83 7.79 -1.28 9.81
CA ASN A 83 8.69 -1.21 10.97
C ASN A 83 7.87 -1.02 12.27
N PRO A 84 7.98 -1.94 13.25
CA PRO A 84 7.16 -1.93 14.46
C PRO A 84 7.36 -0.67 15.31
N ASP A 85 8.53 -0.02 15.23
CA ASP A 85 8.81 1.23 15.94
C ASP A 85 7.92 2.38 15.48
N TYR A 86 7.41 2.33 14.24
CA TYR A 86 6.62 3.41 13.68
C TYR A 86 5.20 3.46 14.25
N LYS A 87 4.66 2.32 14.70
CA LYS A 87 3.31 2.20 15.29
C LYS A 87 2.23 2.85 14.42
N ILE A 88 2.30 2.63 13.11
CA ILE A 88 1.35 3.15 12.12
C ILE A 88 0.41 2.07 11.59
N ASP A 89 -0.72 2.50 11.05
CA ASP A 89 -1.64 1.67 10.27
C ASP A 89 -1.40 1.94 8.78
N VAL A 90 -0.63 1.06 8.13
CA VAL A 90 -0.21 1.20 6.74
C VAL A 90 -1.41 1.34 5.80
N LEU A 91 -2.48 0.56 5.99
CA LEU A 91 -3.67 0.65 5.13
C LEU A 91 -4.41 1.97 5.28
N LYS A 92 -4.50 2.52 6.50
CA LYS A 92 -5.09 3.87 6.69
C LYS A 92 -4.31 4.95 5.96
N ILE A 93 -2.97 4.86 5.96
CA ILE A 93 -2.12 5.80 5.22
C ILE A 93 -2.40 5.68 3.71
N MET A 94 -2.51 4.46 3.19
CA MET A 94 -2.81 4.23 1.77
C MET A 94 -4.17 4.81 1.39
N ILE A 95 -5.21 4.56 2.19
CA ILE A 95 -6.57 5.08 1.97
C ILE A 95 -6.58 6.60 1.99
N ASN A 96 -5.99 7.22 3.00
CA ASN A 96 -5.97 8.68 3.13
C ASN A 96 -5.22 9.34 1.99
N THR A 97 -4.11 8.74 1.55
CA THR A 97 -3.34 9.25 0.41
C THR A 97 -4.11 9.07 -0.91
N CYS A 98 -4.79 7.93 -1.07
CA CYS A 98 -5.55 7.63 -2.30
C CYS A 98 -6.72 8.58 -2.54
N LYS A 99 -7.29 9.18 -1.48
CA LYS A 99 -8.32 10.22 -1.57
C LYS A 99 -7.82 11.51 -2.21
N VAL A 100 -6.53 11.81 -2.08
CA VAL A 100 -5.91 13.03 -2.62
C VAL A 100 -5.38 12.78 -4.02
N LYS A 101 -4.75 11.62 -4.23
CA LYS A 101 -4.16 11.23 -5.50
C LYS A 101 -4.36 9.74 -5.73
N PRO A 102 -5.00 9.32 -6.83
CA PRO A 102 -5.26 7.90 -7.07
C PRO A 102 -3.97 7.16 -7.44
N PHE A 103 -3.80 5.96 -6.85
CA PHE A 103 -2.71 5.03 -7.14
C PHE A 103 -3.16 3.60 -6.82
N SER A 104 -2.37 2.63 -7.27
CA SER A 104 -2.53 1.22 -6.90
C SER A 104 -1.28 0.70 -6.23
N ILE A 105 -1.40 -0.37 -5.45
CA ILE A 105 -0.27 -1.02 -4.77
C ILE A 105 -0.24 -2.52 -5.06
N ILE A 106 0.96 -3.10 -5.09
CA ILE A 106 1.17 -4.54 -5.00
C ILE A 106 1.39 -4.86 -3.52
N TRP A 107 0.55 -5.71 -2.95
CA TRP A 107 0.69 -6.11 -1.56
C TRP A 107 1.95 -6.95 -1.37
N PRO A 108 2.84 -6.61 -0.42
CA PRO A 108 4.10 -7.32 -0.23
C PRO A 108 3.95 -8.64 0.54
N GLY A 109 2.76 -8.93 1.07
CA GLY A 109 2.46 -10.19 1.76
C GLY A 109 1.41 -11.02 1.02
N ILE A 110 0.58 -11.74 1.78
CA ILE A 110 -0.45 -12.63 1.24
C ILE A 110 -1.86 -12.14 1.60
N LEU A 111 -2.84 -12.54 0.80
CA LEU A 111 -4.26 -12.46 1.18
C LEU A 111 -4.75 -13.86 1.54
N ASP A 112 -5.08 -14.07 2.81
CA ASP A 112 -5.68 -15.31 3.33
C ASP A 112 -7.17 -15.10 3.62
N GLY A 113 -8.03 -15.63 2.73
CA GLY A 113 -9.48 -15.42 2.80
C GLY A 113 -9.87 -13.95 2.66
N ARG A 114 -10.15 -13.28 3.78
CA ARG A 114 -10.44 -11.83 3.87
C ARG A 114 -9.41 -11.05 4.68
N ARG A 115 -8.23 -11.63 4.91
CA ARG A 115 -7.18 -11.02 5.71
C ARG A 115 -5.94 -10.75 4.87
N LEU A 116 -5.53 -9.48 4.78
CA LEU A 116 -4.22 -9.12 4.26
C LEU A 116 -3.19 -9.35 5.37
N ILE A 117 -2.26 -10.25 5.14
CA ILE A 117 -1.22 -10.63 6.07
C ILE A 117 0.11 -10.10 5.54
N TYR A 118 0.89 -9.49 6.42
CA TYR A 118 2.26 -9.07 6.19
C TYR A 118 3.19 -9.75 7.20
N ALA A 119 4.34 -10.21 6.70
CA ALA A 119 5.33 -11.01 7.42
C ALA A 119 4.78 -12.35 7.96
N GLU A 120 5.69 -13.19 8.44
CA GLU A 120 5.35 -14.48 9.05
C GLU A 120 4.91 -14.28 10.51
N GLU A 121 4.03 -15.16 10.99
CA GLU A 121 3.59 -15.13 12.38
C GLU A 121 4.79 -15.38 13.33
N GLY A 122 4.89 -14.55 14.38
CA GLY A 122 5.99 -14.58 15.34
C GLY A 122 7.06 -13.51 15.14
N PHE A 123 7.07 -12.82 14.00
CA PHE A 123 7.93 -11.64 13.79
C PHE A 123 7.29 -10.36 14.35
N GLN A 124 8.11 -9.39 14.75
CA GLN A 124 7.62 -8.15 15.37
C GLN A 124 6.86 -7.23 14.40
N ASP A 125 7.16 -7.34 13.11
CA ASP A 125 6.51 -6.65 12.01
C ASP A 125 5.30 -7.43 11.46
N TYR A 126 4.95 -8.59 12.03
CA TYR A 126 3.74 -9.32 11.69
C TYR A 126 2.50 -8.43 11.82
N LYS A 127 1.73 -8.31 10.74
CA LYS A 127 0.47 -7.57 10.69
C LYS A 127 -0.60 -8.35 9.96
N THR A 128 -1.81 -8.24 10.48
CA THR A 128 -3.02 -8.75 9.83
C THR A 128 -4.04 -7.64 9.74
N TYR A 129 -4.63 -7.48 8.56
CA TYR A 129 -5.68 -6.51 8.30
C TYR A 129 -6.91 -7.22 7.77
N ASP A 130 -8.03 -7.05 8.45
CA ASP A 130 -9.32 -7.52 7.95
C ASP A 130 -9.81 -6.60 6.84
N VAL A 131 -9.94 -7.12 5.61
CA VAL A 131 -10.38 -6.36 4.44
C VAL A 131 -11.72 -5.66 4.68
N ASP A 132 -12.63 -6.25 5.46
CA ASP A 132 -13.93 -5.64 5.75
C ASP A 132 -13.84 -4.33 6.55
N ALA A 133 -12.80 -4.20 7.37
CA ALA A 133 -12.56 -3.03 8.21
C ALA A 133 -12.03 -1.81 7.42
N TYR A 134 -11.65 -1.98 6.15
CA TYR A 134 -11.01 -0.96 5.34
C TYR A 134 -11.76 -0.69 4.04
N ASP A 135 -11.75 0.57 3.57
CA ASP A 135 -12.33 0.92 2.27
C ASP A 135 -11.32 0.73 1.14
N ILE A 136 -11.08 -0.53 0.79
CA ILE A 136 -10.06 -0.98 -0.17
C ILE A 136 -10.64 -1.95 -1.20
N THR A 137 -9.96 -2.10 -2.34
CA THR A 137 -10.30 -3.13 -3.32
C THR A 137 -9.12 -4.05 -3.55
N CYS A 138 -9.25 -5.32 -3.16
CA CYS A 138 -8.24 -6.36 -3.37
C CYS A 138 -8.49 -7.09 -4.69
N ILE A 139 -7.44 -7.25 -5.50
CA ILE A 139 -7.47 -7.98 -6.77
C ILE A 139 -6.72 -9.31 -6.63
N VAL A 140 -7.42 -10.42 -6.91
CA VAL A 140 -6.95 -11.82 -6.75
C VAL A 140 -7.07 -12.67 -8.01
#